data_AF-A0A357R3G6-F1
#
_entry.id   AF-A0A357R3G6-F1
#
_cell.length_a   1.000
_cell.length_b   1.000
_cell.length_c   1.000
_cell.angle_alpha   90.00
_cell.angle_beta   90.00
_cell.angle_gamma   90.00
#
_symmetry.space_group_name_H-M   'P 1'
#
loop_
_entity.id
_entity.type
_entity.pdbx_description
1 polymer ?
#
loop_
_entity_poly.entity_id
_entity_poly.type
_entity_poly.pdbx_seq_one_letter_code
_entity_poly.pdbx_strand_id
1 'polypeptide(L)'
;MHDILVELDEFRRNYLRYNTVFPTISSMNLRRLQRFALSLVFIEFIYWMFEILLSPQPFVWVYSLDYIIHGMIGILAVLCVYITSSYLFNQRQPSLHRLDMMTWLFALVTLSAYALLASIHLSEHMQIGWFVLVSILSASLLYVRWPTSLVTYTLAYLVFILSFIFVHRAFDYMWMYLLFSMLIYVFVLFVSSFNYTNQALHIYKHNELTKVKEELEHQMRHDRLTGIYNRAFFHEIFERELDMIYRHKHPGALILLDIDVFKVINDAYGHVIGDEVLKHISKKVM
;
A
#
# COMPACT_ATOMS: atom_id res chain seq x y z
N MET A 1 -27.29 -23.48 9.43
CA MET A 1 -25.95 -24.12 9.43
C MET A 1 -25.29 -24.10 8.05
N HIS A 2 -26.05 -24.33 6.96
CA HIS A 2 -25.53 -24.20 5.59
C HIS A 2 -25.13 -22.76 5.22
N ASP A 3 -25.93 -21.75 5.57
CA ASP A 3 -25.64 -20.34 5.25
C ASP A 3 -24.39 -19.80 5.96
N ILE A 4 -24.18 -20.19 7.21
CA ILE A 4 -22.99 -19.82 8.00
C ILE A 4 -21.72 -20.40 7.37
N LEU A 5 -21.79 -21.61 6.80
CA LEU A 5 -20.65 -22.23 6.11
C LEU A 5 -20.34 -21.54 4.78
N VAL A 6 -21.37 -21.06 4.06
CA VAL A 6 -21.20 -20.29 2.82
C VAL A 6 -20.56 -18.93 3.09
N GLU A 7 -21.03 -18.21 4.12
CA GLU A 7 -20.44 -16.93 4.53
C GLU A 7 -18.99 -17.10 5.02
N LEU A 8 -18.69 -18.17 5.77
CA LEU A 8 -17.33 -18.46 6.22
C LEU A 8 -16.39 -18.80 5.06
N ASP A 9 -16.86 -19.52 4.05
CA ASP A 9 -16.07 -19.83 2.85
C ASP A 9 -15.87 -18.61 1.96
N GLU A 10 -16.86 -17.73 1.86
CA GLU A 10 -16.73 -16.45 1.17
C GLU A 10 -15.75 -15.52 1.89
N PHE A 11 -15.87 -15.40 3.22
CA PHE A 11 -14.91 -14.68 4.06
C PHE A 11 -13.50 -15.24 3.93
N ARG A 12 -13.35 -16.58 3.97
CA ARG A 12 -12.05 -17.25 3.83
C ARG A 12 -11.44 -17.03 2.44
N ARG A 13 -12.23 -17.09 1.38
CA ARG A 13 -11.79 -16.78 0.01
C ARG A 13 -11.38 -15.31 -0.11
N ASN A 14 -12.14 -14.39 0.46
CA ASN A 14 -11.78 -12.98 0.49
C ASN A 14 -10.50 -12.74 1.30
N TYR A 15 -10.35 -13.36 2.47
CA TYR A 15 -9.15 -13.29 3.30
C TYR A 15 -7.89 -13.81 2.57
N LEU A 16 -8.00 -14.96 1.90
CA LEU A 16 -6.92 -15.51 1.08
C LEU A 16 -6.59 -14.61 -0.12
N ARG A 17 -7.60 -14.02 -0.77
CA ARG A 17 -7.41 -13.02 -1.84
C ARG A 17 -6.65 -11.80 -1.32
N TYR A 18 -7.00 -11.27 -0.14
CA TYR A 18 -6.33 -10.11 0.46
C TYR A 18 -4.90 -10.39 0.93
N ASN A 19 -4.54 -11.64 1.21
CA ASN A 19 -3.15 -11.99 1.51
C ASN A 19 -2.24 -11.92 0.26
N THR A 20 -2.78 -12.08 -0.96
CA THR A 20 -1.97 -11.98 -2.19
C THR A 20 -1.49 -10.55 -2.46
N VAL A 21 -2.23 -9.54 -2.01
CA VAL A 21 -1.87 -8.12 -2.18
C VAL A 21 -1.01 -7.56 -1.04
N PHE A 22 -0.83 -8.31 0.05
CA PHE A 22 -0.04 -7.88 1.21
C PHE A 22 1.40 -7.46 0.87
N PRO A 23 2.18 -8.22 0.08
CA PRO A 23 3.54 -7.81 -0.31
C PRO A 23 3.58 -6.44 -1.01
N THR A 24 2.61 -6.18 -1.90
CA THR A 24 2.47 -4.93 -2.63
C THR A 24 2.12 -3.77 -1.71
N ILE A 25 1.19 -3.97 -0.77
CA ILE A 25 0.83 -2.93 0.21
C ILE A 25 2.01 -2.63 1.15
N SER A 26 2.70 -3.65 1.65
CA SER A 26 3.84 -3.49 2.55
C SER A 26 5.00 -2.76 1.89
N SER A 27 5.26 -2.99 0.60
CA SER A 27 6.29 -2.24 -0.14
C SER A 27 5.87 -0.78 -0.40
N MET A 28 4.58 -0.52 -0.64
CA MET A 28 4.04 0.84 -0.74
C MET A 28 4.12 1.60 0.59
N ASN A 29 4.01 0.90 1.72
CA ASN A 29 4.06 1.50 3.05
C ASN A 29 5.42 2.14 3.35
N LEU A 30 6.53 1.72 2.73
CA LEU A 30 7.83 2.37 2.90
C LEU A 30 7.79 3.86 2.52
N ARG A 31 7.25 4.18 1.33
CA ARG A 31 7.11 5.57 0.85
C ARG A 31 6.01 6.33 1.59
N ARG A 32 4.99 5.63 2.10
CA ARG A 32 3.91 6.25 2.88
C ARG A 32 4.38 6.62 4.29
N LEU A 33 5.16 5.75 4.92
CA LEU A 33 5.83 5.98 6.19
C LEU A 33 6.75 7.20 6.08
N GLN A 34 7.54 7.30 5.01
CA GLN A 34 8.36 8.48 4.74
C GLN A 34 7.52 9.76 4.61
N ARG A 35 6.40 9.73 3.88
CA ARG A 35 5.50 10.88 3.75
C ARG A 35 4.85 11.25 5.09
N PHE A 36 4.41 10.28 5.87
CA PHE A 36 3.87 10.51 7.20
C PHE A 36 4.91 11.14 8.12
N ALA A 37 6.14 10.62 8.15
CA ALA A 37 7.23 11.19 8.93
C ALA A 37 7.60 12.61 8.46
N LEU A 38 7.62 12.89 7.15
CA LEU A 38 7.81 14.26 6.63
C LEU A 38 6.69 15.21 7.06
N SER A 39 5.44 14.74 7.05
CA SER A 39 4.30 15.53 7.56
C SER A 39 4.44 15.82 9.06
N LEU A 40 4.95 14.87 9.85
CA LEU A 40 5.27 15.12 11.27
C LEU A 40 6.37 16.16 11.44
N VAL A 41 7.48 16.07 10.69
CA VAL A 41 8.54 17.10 10.72
C VAL A 41 7.97 18.48 10.40
N PHE A 42 7.07 18.57 9.41
CA PHE A 42 6.43 19.83 9.05
C PHE A 42 5.49 20.35 10.13
N ILE A 43 4.69 19.47 10.75
CA ILE A 43 3.82 19.81 11.88
C ILE A 43 4.65 20.34 13.05
N GLU A 44 5.74 19.66 13.41
CA GLU A 44 6.66 20.09 14.47
C GLU A 44 7.29 21.44 14.13
N PHE A 45 7.74 21.64 12.89
CA PHE A 45 8.28 22.93 12.46
C PHE A 45 7.26 24.07 12.63
N ILE A 46 6.00 23.85 12.22
CA ILE A 46 4.93 24.83 12.42
C ILE A 46 4.72 25.09 13.91
N TYR A 47 4.64 24.04 14.73
CA TYR A 47 4.47 24.18 16.18
C TYR A 47 5.54 25.10 16.79
N TRP A 48 6.82 24.79 16.54
CA TRP A 48 7.94 25.59 17.03
C TRP A 48 7.94 27.02 16.48
N MET A 49 7.58 27.21 15.21
CA MET A 49 7.49 28.54 14.60
C MET A 49 6.43 29.39 15.30
N PHE A 50 5.24 28.83 15.57
CA PHE A 50 4.17 29.53 16.27
C PHE A 50 4.55 29.84 17.71
N GLU A 51 5.18 28.90 18.41
CA GLU A 51 5.60 29.11 19.79
C GLU A 51 6.62 30.25 19.91
N ILE A 52 7.64 30.26 19.04
CA ILE A 52 8.68 31.32 19.06
C ILE A 52 8.11 32.69 18.70
N LEU A 53 7.15 32.76 17.76
CA LEU A 53 6.64 34.03 17.25
C LEU A 53 5.48 34.61 18.07
N LEU A 54 4.65 33.76 18.67
CA LEU A 54 3.36 34.18 19.25
C LEU A 54 3.25 33.94 20.75
N SER A 55 4.16 33.18 21.38
CA SER A 55 4.04 32.86 22.81
C SER A 55 4.38 34.09 23.67
N PRO A 56 3.42 34.62 24.46
CA PRO A 56 3.62 35.85 25.23
C PRO A 56 4.26 35.59 26.61
N GLN A 57 4.54 34.35 26.99
CA GLN A 57 4.98 33.98 28.33
C GLN A 57 6.49 33.67 28.40
N PRO A 58 7.20 34.08 29.46
CA PRO A 58 8.57 33.65 29.69
C PRO A 58 8.62 32.13 29.97
N PHE A 59 9.72 31.48 29.58
CA PHE A 59 9.96 30.05 29.73
C PHE A 59 9.69 29.55 31.17
N VAL A 60 8.58 28.81 31.36
CA VAL A 60 8.23 28.16 32.64
C VAL A 60 8.61 26.68 32.57
N TRP A 61 9.15 26.13 33.67
CA TRP A 61 9.58 24.73 33.76
C TRP A 61 8.50 23.69 33.45
N VAL A 62 7.21 24.01 33.62
CA VAL A 62 6.10 23.12 33.24
C VAL A 62 6.04 22.90 31.71
N TYR A 63 6.37 23.92 30.91
CA TYR A 63 6.51 23.80 29.45
C TYR A 63 7.77 23.06 29.02
N SER A 64 8.77 22.88 29.91
CA SER A 64 10.02 22.21 29.52
C SER A 64 9.81 20.74 29.11
N LEU A 65 8.86 20.03 29.74
CA LEU A 65 8.54 18.66 29.37
C LEU A 65 7.84 18.57 28.01
N ASP A 66 6.93 19.50 27.74
CA ASP A 66 6.24 19.61 26.45
C ASP A 66 7.23 19.79 25.30
N TYR A 67 8.11 20.77 25.42
CA TYR A 67 9.19 21.03 24.47
C TYR A 67 10.12 19.84 24.24
N ILE A 68 10.45 19.11 25.32
CA ILE A 68 11.27 17.90 25.21
C ILE A 68 10.54 16.82 24.39
N ILE A 69 9.25 16.59 24.64
CA ILE A 69 8.49 15.55 23.92
C ILE A 69 8.33 15.94 22.44
N HIS A 70 7.98 17.18 22.13
CA HIS A 70 7.93 17.67 20.75
C HIS A 70 9.29 17.54 20.03
N GLY A 71 10.38 17.92 20.70
CA GLY A 71 11.74 17.72 20.19
C GLY A 71 12.07 16.24 19.91
N MET A 72 11.69 15.33 20.82
CA MET A 72 11.86 13.89 20.64
C MET A 72 11.04 13.34 19.47
N ILE A 73 9.81 13.80 19.28
CA ILE A 73 8.96 13.43 18.14
C ILE A 73 9.60 13.90 16.84
N GLY A 74 10.07 15.14 16.79
CA GLY A 74 10.77 15.70 15.63
C GLY A 74 12.02 14.88 15.25
N ILE A 75 12.86 14.56 16.23
CA ILE A 75 14.06 13.73 16.03
C ILE A 75 13.67 12.33 15.52
N LEU A 76 12.67 11.70 16.14
CA LEU A 76 12.17 10.39 15.72
C LEU A 76 11.66 10.40 14.27
N ALA A 77 10.92 11.46 13.89
CA ALA A 77 10.43 11.64 12.53
C ALA A 77 11.57 11.83 11.52
N VAL A 78 12.57 12.67 11.83
CA VAL A 78 13.77 12.84 10.98
C VAL A 78 14.55 11.54 10.82
N LEU A 79 14.75 10.78 11.90
CA LEU A 79 15.40 9.46 11.85
C LEU A 79 14.61 8.49 10.97
N CYS A 80 13.28 8.49 11.05
CA CYS A 80 12.44 7.68 10.19
C CYS A 80 12.60 8.06 8.71
N VAL A 81 12.62 9.36 8.39
CA VAL A 81 12.89 9.84 7.02
C VAL A 81 14.27 9.39 6.55
N TYR A 82 15.30 9.52 7.39
CA TYR A 82 16.66 9.07 7.04
C TYR A 82 16.72 7.57 6.75
N ILE A 83 16.17 6.74 7.64
CA ILE A 83 16.17 5.28 7.49
C ILE A 83 15.41 4.87 6.22
N THR A 84 14.21 5.41 6.01
CA THR A 84 13.39 5.08 4.83
C THR A 84 14.05 5.56 3.53
N SER A 85 14.67 6.74 3.53
CA SER A 85 15.46 7.26 2.40
C SER A 85 16.66 6.36 2.08
N SER A 86 17.36 5.86 3.09
CA SER A 86 18.48 4.94 2.93
C SER A 86 18.07 3.62 2.27
N TYR A 87 16.90 3.07 2.64
CA TYR A 87 16.36 1.88 1.98
C TYR A 87 16.00 2.15 0.51
N LEU A 88 15.34 3.29 0.23
CA LEU A 88 14.94 3.67 -1.12
C LEU A 88 16.14 3.95 -2.03
N PHE A 89 17.15 4.69 -1.54
CA PHE A 89 18.34 5.06 -2.28
C PHE A 89 19.23 3.84 -2.61
N ASN A 90 19.45 2.96 -1.63
CA ASN A 90 20.31 1.79 -1.82
C ASN A 90 19.63 0.64 -2.58
N GLN A 91 18.39 0.84 -3.06
CA GLN A 91 17.53 -0.20 -3.66
C GLN A 91 17.47 -1.51 -2.85
N ARG A 92 17.75 -1.41 -1.54
CA ARG A 92 17.67 -2.56 -0.64
C ARG A 92 16.20 -2.86 -0.47
N GLN A 93 15.79 -4.09 -0.77
CA GLN A 93 14.45 -4.57 -0.43
C GLN A 93 14.48 -5.13 1.00
N PRO A 94 14.09 -4.35 2.03
CA PRO A 94 13.91 -4.90 3.36
C PRO A 94 12.88 -6.04 3.32
N SER A 95 13.02 -7.00 4.24
CA SER A 95 12.02 -8.06 4.36
C SER A 95 10.64 -7.45 4.64
N LEU A 96 9.60 -8.02 4.01
CA LEU A 96 8.22 -7.53 4.13
C LEU A 96 7.78 -7.40 5.59
N HIS A 97 8.14 -8.37 6.42
CA HIS A 97 7.87 -8.36 7.85
C HIS A 97 8.54 -7.19 8.58
N ARG A 98 9.78 -6.84 8.20
CA ARG A 98 10.50 -5.71 8.82
C ARG A 98 9.85 -4.38 8.45
N LEU A 99 9.41 -4.21 7.20
CA LEU A 99 8.69 -2.99 6.76
C LEU A 99 7.38 -2.79 7.52
N ASP A 100 6.59 -3.85 7.61
CA ASP A 100 5.31 -3.80 8.33
C ASP A 100 5.56 -3.50 9.81
N MET A 101 6.56 -4.16 10.41
CA MET A 101 6.98 -3.93 11.79
C MET A 101 7.41 -2.49 12.06
N MET A 102 8.28 -1.94 11.22
CA MET A 102 8.73 -0.56 11.35
C MET A 102 7.57 0.44 11.23
N THR A 103 6.61 0.16 10.34
CA THR A 103 5.47 1.05 10.09
C THR A 103 4.56 1.13 11.33
N TRP A 104 4.15 -0.02 11.88
CA TRP A 104 3.24 0.00 13.04
C TRP A 104 3.93 0.41 14.33
N LEU A 105 5.22 0.08 14.52
CA LEU A 105 5.99 0.54 15.69
C LEU A 105 6.16 2.06 15.67
N PHE A 106 6.51 2.64 14.53
CA PHE A 106 6.63 4.09 14.40
C PHE A 106 5.30 4.79 14.67
N ALA A 107 4.20 4.29 14.10
CA ALA A 107 2.87 4.80 14.36
C ALA A 107 2.50 4.69 15.85
N LEU A 108 2.74 3.54 16.49
CA LEU A 108 2.43 3.32 17.91
C LEU A 108 3.20 4.29 18.82
N VAL A 109 4.51 4.43 18.61
CA VAL A 109 5.36 5.31 19.44
C VAL A 109 4.94 6.78 19.27
N THR A 110 4.76 7.24 18.03
CA THR A 110 4.37 8.63 17.77
C THR A 110 2.99 8.95 18.31
N LEU A 111 2.00 8.08 18.08
CA LEU A 111 0.64 8.26 18.59
C LEU A 111 0.58 8.22 20.13
N SER A 112 1.37 7.35 20.77
CA SER A 112 1.44 7.30 22.24
C SER A 112 2.09 8.56 22.83
N ALA A 113 3.07 9.15 22.14
CA ALA A 113 3.68 10.41 22.56
C ALA A 113 2.68 11.58 22.47
N TYR A 114 1.93 11.70 21.36
CA TYR A 114 0.88 12.72 21.24
C TYR A 114 -0.31 12.45 22.18
N ALA A 115 -0.63 11.19 22.48
CA ALA A 115 -1.65 10.84 23.47
C ALA A 115 -1.27 11.38 24.87
N LEU A 116 0.00 11.20 25.25
CA LEU A 116 0.52 11.74 26.51
C LEU A 116 0.49 13.28 26.51
N LEU A 117 0.95 13.92 25.43
CA LEU A 117 0.91 15.38 25.29
C LEU A 117 -0.51 15.94 25.38
N ALA A 118 -1.47 15.30 24.70
CA ALA A 118 -2.87 15.69 24.76
C ALA A 118 -3.44 15.59 26.18
N SER A 119 -3.01 14.58 26.96
CA SER A 119 -3.41 14.47 28.36
C SER A 119 -2.86 15.62 29.21
N ILE A 120 -1.66 16.13 28.93
CA ILE A 120 -1.07 17.24 29.68
C ILE A 120 -1.75 18.57 29.28
N HIS A 121 -1.87 18.84 27.98
CA HIS A 121 -2.45 20.08 27.46
C HIS A 121 -3.94 20.26 27.74
N LEU A 122 -4.70 19.18 27.93
CA LEU A 122 -6.11 19.32 28.31
C LEU A 122 -6.28 20.02 29.66
N SER A 123 -5.27 19.93 30.55
CA SER A 123 -5.31 20.54 31.87
C SER A 123 -5.16 22.06 31.83
N GLU A 124 -4.42 22.60 30.85
CA GLU A 124 -4.10 24.04 30.78
C GLU A 124 -4.89 24.77 29.69
N HIS A 125 -5.16 24.12 28.54
CA HIS A 125 -5.66 24.79 27.34
C HIS A 125 -6.84 24.09 26.66
N MET A 126 -7.33 22.97 27.22
CA MET A 126 -8.41 22.15 26.63
C MET A 126 -8.09 21.66 25.20
N GLN A 127 -6.81 21.46 24.85
CA GLN A 127 -6.40 21.07 23.50
C GLN A 127 -6.16 19.56 23.36
N ILE A 128 -7.01 18.88 22.59
CA ILE A 128 -6.79 17.50 22.11
C ILE A 128 -6.35 17.44 20.63
N GLY A 129 -6.31 18.60 19.97
CA GLY A 129 -6.23 18.74 18.51
C GLY A 129 -5.04 18.01 17.86
N TRP A 130 -3.84 18.10 18.44
CA TRP A 130 -2.65 17.46 17.89
C TRP A 130 -2.75 15.94 17.86
N PHE A 131 -3.22 15.32 18.93
CA PHE A 131 -3.41 13.87 18.98
C PHE A 131 -4.46 13.40 17.97
N VAL A 132 -5.56 14.14 17.82
CA VAL A 132 -6.61 13.84 16.84
C VAL A 132 -6.06 13.97 15.42
N LEU A 133 -5.37 15.08 15.11
CA LEU A 133 -4.79 15.35 13.80
C LEU A 133 -3.82 14.25 13.40
N VAL A 134 -2.88 13.88 14.28
CA VAL A 134 -1.87 12.87 13.98
C VAL A 134 -2.48 11.47 13.87
N SER A 135 -3.52 11.16 14.64
CA SER A 135 -4.27 9.90 14.52
C SER A 135 -4.97 9.77 13.17
N ILE A 136 -5.65 10.83 12.72
CA ILE A 136 -6.31 10.87 11.41
C ILE A 136 -5.27 10.82 10.29
N LEU A 137 -4.16 11.57 10.41
CA LEU A 137 -3.08 11.58 9.44
C LEU A 137 -2.44 10.19 9.29
N SER A 138 -2.18 9.52 10.40
CA SER A 138 -1.67 8.13 10.44
C SER A 138 -2.64 7.18 9.73
N ALA A 139 -3.93 7.21 10.07
CA ALA A 139 -4.95 6.34 9.48
C ALA A 139 -5.20 6.63 7.99
N SER A 140 -4.94 7.86 7.55
CA SER A 140 -5.09 8.29 6.16
C SER A 140 -3.90 7.87 5.29
N LEU A 141 -2.68 7.97 5.82
CA LEU A 141 -1.46 7.73 5.05
C LEU A 141 -0.97 6.28 5.12
N LEU A 142 -1.08 5.62 6.28
CA LEU A 142 -0.54 4.29 6.52
C LEU A 142 -1.59 3.21 6.30
N TYR A 143 -1.29 2.24 5.42
CA TYR A 143 -2.17 1.12 5.15
C TYR A 143 -1.80 -0.07 6.02
N VAL A 144 -2.29 -0.03 7.25
CA VAL A 144 -2.07 -1.06 8.26
C VAL A 144 -3.23 -2.06 8.22
N ARG A 145 -2.93 -3.36 8.33
CA ARG A 145 -3.97 -4.42 8.33
C ARG A 145 -4.93 -4.22 9.49
N TRP A 146 -6.18 -4.67 9.35
CA TRP A 146 -7.20 -4.48 10.39
C TRP A 146 -6.79 -4.96 11.80
N PRO A 147 -6.11 -6.12 12.01
CA PRO A 147 -5.77 -6.55 13.37
C PRO A 147 -4.63 -5.72 13.95
N THR A 148 -3.63 -5.38 13.15
CA THR A 148 -2.48 -4.58 13.58
C THR A 148 -2.90 -3.13 13.81
N SER A 149 -3.76 -2.58 12.96
CA SER A 149 -4.39 -1.27 13.12
C SER A 149 -5.17 -1.19 14.42
N LEU A 150 -6.02 -2.20 14.68
CA LEU A 150 -6.77 -2.30 15.93
C LEU A 150 -5.82 -2.27 17.14
N VAL A 151 -4.77 -3.09 17.15
CA VAL A 151 -3.78 -3.09 18.25
C VAL A 151 -3.10 -1.72 18.40
N THR A 152 -2.58 -1.14 17.32
CA THR A 152 -1.84 0.13 17.35
C THR A 152 -2.69 1.28 17.90
N TYR A 153 -3.89 1.49 17.34
CA TYR A 153 -4.74 2.60 17.78
C TYR A 153 -5.33 2.37 19.16
N THR A 154 -5.64 1.12 19.53
CA THR A 154 -6.16 0.80 20.87
C THR A 154 -5.11 1.05 21.94
N LEU A 155 -3.85 0.64 21.71
CA LEU A 155 -2.78 0.90 22.66
C LEU A 155 -2.52 2.41 22.83
N ALA A 156 -2.47 3.16 21.74
CA ALA A 156 -2.32 4.62 21.81
C ALA A 156 -3.50 5.28 22.56
N TYR A 157 -4.73 4.80 22.31
CA TYR A 157 -5.92 5.29 23.01
C TYR A 157 -5.95 4.92 24.49
N LEU A 158 -5.46 3.74 24.87
CA LEU A 158 -5.29 3.35 26.27
C LEU A 158 -4.26 4.23 26.97
N VAL A 159 -3.14 4.57 26.31
CA VAL A 159 -2.16 5.55 26.83
C VAL A 159 -2.86 6.88 27.09
N PHE A 160 -3.69 7.37 26.16
CA PHE A 160 -4.47 8.59 26.35
C PHE A 160 -5.41 8.48 27.56
N ILE A 161 -6.24 7.43 27.66
CA ILE A 161 -7.20 7.27 28.77
C ILE A 161 -6.47 7.21 30.12
N LEU A 162 -5.43 6.38 30.22
CA LEU A 162 -4.72 6.17 31.47
C LEU A 162 -4.00 7.44 31.93
N SER A 163 -3.33 8.15 31.01
CA SER A 163 -2.68 9.43 31.32
C SER A 163 -3.71 10.51 31.65
N PHE A 164 -4.83 10.58 30.92
CA PHE A 164 -5.89 11.54 31.17
C PHE A 164 -6.52 11.36 32.55
N ILE A 165 -6.92 10.14 32.92
CA ILE A 165 -7.48 9.82 34.25
C ILE A 165 -6.47 10.11 35.36
N PHE A 166 -5.19 9.82 35.12
CA PHE A 166 -4.14 10.07 36.10
C PHE A 166 -3.99 11.57 36.39
N VAL A 167 -4.01 12.41 35.35
CA VAL A 167 -3.85 13.86 35.46
C VAL A 167 -5.13 14.57 35.94
N HIS A 168 -6.33 14.10 35.56
CA HIS A 168 -7.60 14.84 35.70
C HIS A 168 -8.57 14.29 36.75
N ARG A 169 -8.08 13.79 37.88
CA ARG A 169 -8.90 13.07 38.90
C ARG A 169 -10.09 13.85 39.49
N ALA A 170 -10.19 15.17 39.27
CA ALA A 170 -11.21 16.04 39.86
C ALA A 170 -11.98 16.91 38.82
N PHE A 171 -11.95 16.57 37.53
CA PHE A 171 -12.61 17.39 36.49
C PHE A 171 -14.08 17.02 36.29
N ASP A 172 -14.97 18.00 36.49
CA ASP A 172 -16.44 17.84 36.36
C ASP A 172 -16.90 17.36 34.97
N TYR A 173 -16.15 17.69 33.91
CA TYR A 173 -16.48 17.36 32.52
C TYR A 173 -15.68 16.19 31.94
N MET A 174 -14.99 15.39 32.77
CA MET A 174 -14.13 14.28 32.34
C MET A 174 -14.85 13.31 31.39
N TRP A 175 -16.11 12.99 31.68
CA TRP A 175 -16.92 12.06 30.88
C TRP A 175 -17.15 12.54 29.45
N MET A 176 -17.30 13.85 29.24
CA MET A 176 -17.51 14.41 27.91
C MET A 176 -16.26 14.24 27.04
N TYR A 177 -15.07 14.49 27.59
CA TYR A 177 -13.80 14.30 26.89
C TYR A 177 -13.52 12.83 26.54
N LEU A 178 -13.84 11.91 27.46
CA LEU A 178 -13.75 10.48 27.21
C LEU A 178 -14.73 10.01 26.13
N LEU A 179 -15.94 10.57 26.09
CA LEU A 179 -16.91 10.26 25.04
C LEU A 179 -16.44 10.76 23.67
N PHE A 180 -15.99 12.02 23.57
CA PHE A 180 -15.48 12.58 22.32
C PHE A 180 -14.24 11.84 21.82
N SER A 181 -13.29 11.51 22.70
CA SER A 181 -12.09 10.77 22.32
C SER A 181 -12.41 9.33 21.89
N MET A 182 -13.43 8.70 22.49
CA MET A 182 -13.95 7.40 22.04
C MET A 182 -14.53 7.47 20.63
N LEU A 183 -15.33 8.50 20.31
CA LEU A 183 -15.87 8.70 18.96
C LEU A 183 -14.76 8.88 17.93
N ILE A 184 -13.73 9.65 18.27
CA ILE A 184 -12.56 9.86 17.42
C ILE A 184 -11.78 8.55 17.23
N TYR A 185 -11.57 7.78 18.29
CA TYR A 185 -10.92 6.47 18.20
C TYR A 185 -11.66 5.52 17.26
N VAL A 186 -13.00 5.41 17.40
CA VAL A 186 -13.83 4.60 16.48
C VAL A 186 -13.72 5.12 15.04
N PHE A 187 -13.74 6.45 14.85
CA PHE A 187 -13.58 7.06 13.54
C PHE A 187 -12.21 6.76 12.91
N VAL A 188 -11.13 6.82 13.68
CA VAL A 188 -9.76 6.50 13.23
C VAL A 188 -9.65 5.03 12.82
N LEU A 189 -10.23 4.11 13.59
CA LEU A 189 -10.30 2.69 13.22
C LEU A 189 -11.10 2.48 11.93
N PHE A 190 -12.24 3.16 11.79
CA PHE A 190 -13.04 3.13 10.57
C PHE A 190 -12.23 3.62 9.37
N VAL A 191 -11.60 4.79 9.46
CA VAL A 191 -10.77 5.36 8.38
C VAL A 191 -9.62 4.42 8.01
N SER A 192 -8.90 3.88 9.00
CA SER A 192 -7.78 2.97 8.76
C SER A 192 -8.24 1.67 8.07
N SER A 193 -9.33 1.07 8.55
CA SER A 193 -9.91 -0.14 7.98
C SER A 193 -10.44 0.09 6.55
N PHE A 194 -11.17 1.19 6.35
CA PHE A 194 -11.70 1.59 5.05
C PHE A 194 -10.59 1.84 4.03
N ASN A 195 -9.54 2.56 4.42
CA ASN A 195 -8.40 2.82 3.53
C ASN A 195 -7.64 1.55 3.15
N TYR A 196 -7.38 0.66 4.12
CA TYR A 196 -6.72 -0.61 3.84
C TYR A 196 -7.53 -1.49 2.89
N THR A 197 -8.83 -1.65 3.17
CA THR A 197 -9.73 -2.50 2.35
C THR A 197 -9.90 -1.96 0.93
N ASN A 198 -10.08 -0.65 0.78
CA ASN A 198 -10.17 -0.01 -0.54
C ASN A 198 -8.89 -0.15 -1.34
N GLN A 199 -7.72 0.06 -0.72
CA GLN A 199 -6.45 -0.11 -1.42
C GLN A 199 -6.23 -1.58 -1.83
N ALA A 200 -6.54 -2.51 -0.94
CA ALA A 200 -6.42 -3.93 -1.21
C ALA A 200 -7.32 -4.35 -2.37
N LEU A 201 -8.56 -3.83 -2.40
CA LEU A 201 -9.50 -4.04 -3.50
C LEU A 201 -8.99 -3.44 -4.81
N HIS A 202 -8.44 -2.23 -4.79
CA HIS A 202 -7.89 -1.58 -5.98
C HIS A 202 -6.77 -2.40 -6.60
N ILE A 203 -5.81 -2.86 -5.80
CA ILE A 203 -4.68 -3.68 -6.28
C ILE A 203 -5.19 -5.00 -6.85
N TYR A 204 -6.14 -5.64 -6.16
CA TYR A 204 -6.73 -6.88 -6.63
C TYR A 204 -7.42 -6.71 -7.99
N LYS A 205 -8.29 -5.70 -8.13
CA LYS A 205 -8.97 -5.39 -9.40
C LYS A 205 -7.98 -5.09 -10.53
N HIS A 206 -6.91 -4.35 -10.24
CA HIS A 206 -5.88 -4.05 -11.22
C HIS A 206 -5.18 -5.32 -11.71
N ASN A 207 -4.79 -6.21 -10.80
CA ASN A 207 -4.14 -7.47 -11.15
C ASN A 207 -5.05 -8.38 -11.98
N GLU A 208 -6.33 -8.47 -11.64
CA GLU A 208 -7.30 -9.27 -12.42
C GLU A 208 -7.53 -8.68 -13.81
N LEU A 209 -7.66 -7.35 -13.92
CA LEU A 209 -7.80 -6.68 -15.21
C LEU A 209 -6.58 -6.91 -16.10
N THR A 210 -5.37 -6.84 -15.54
CA THR A 210 -4.14 -7.11 -16.29
C THR A 210 -4.10 -8.54 -16.82
N LYS A 211 -4.46 -9.54 -16.01
CA LYS A 211 -4.52 -10.94 -16.48
C LYS A 211 -5.51 -11.13 -17.61
N VAL A 212 -6.73 -10.59 -17.47
CA VAL A 212 -7.77 -10.69 -18.51
C VAL A 212 -7.30 -9.99 -19.79
N LYS A 213 -6.62 -8.85 -19.67
CA LYS A 213 -6.04 -8.13 -20.80
C LYS A 213 -4.96 -8.97 -21.50
N GLU A 214 -4.03 -9.54 -20.75
CA GLU A 214 -2.96 -10.40 -21.28
C GLU A 214 -3.53 -11.64 -21.99
N GLU A 215 -4.57 -12.27 -21.43
CA GLU A 215 -5.24 -13.40 -22.05
C GLU A 215 -5.96 -13.02 -23.35
N LEU A 216 -6.63 -11.86 -23.37
CA LEU A 216 -7.27 -11.34 -24.58
C LEU A 216 -6.23 -10.99 -25.65
N GLU A 217 -5.15 -10.31 -25.28
CA GLU A 217 -4.05 -10.00 -26.20
C GLU A 217 -3.44 -11.29 -26.77
N HIS A 218 -3.23 -12.32 -25.94
CA HIS A 218 -2.75 -13.61 -26.41
C HIS A 218 -3.73 -14.24 -27.42
N GLN A 219 -5.04 -14.26 -27.13
CA GLN A 219 -6.04 -14.79 -28.05
C GLN A 219 -6.16 -14.00 -29.36
N MET A 220 -5.91 -12.69 -29.32
CA MET A 220 -5.94 -11.82 -30.50
C MET A 220 -4.68 -11.90 -31.35
N ARG A 221 -3.53 -12.23 -30.75
CA ARG A 221 -2.22 -12.25 -31.42
C ARG A 221 -1.77 -13.64 -31.86
N HIS A 222 -2.29 -14.70 -31.27
CA HIS A 222 -1.86 -16.06 -31.56
C HIS A 222 -2.91 -16.83 -32.35
N ASP A 223 -2.45 -17.73 -33.22
CA ASP A 223 -3.27 -18.72 -33.88
C ASP A 223 -3.71 -19.79 -32.85
N ARG A 224 -5.01 -20.11 -32.83
CA ARG A 224 -5.59 -20.99 -31.80
C ARG A 224 -5.14 -22.44 -31.92
N LEU A 225 -4.79 -22.91 -33.12
CA LEU A 225 -4.40 -24.29 -33.35
C LEU A 225 -2.93 -24.52 -32.98
N THR A 226 -2.06 -23.62 -33.45
CA THR A 226 -0.61 -23.79 -33.40
C THR A 226 0.06 -23.01 -32.27
N GLY A 227 -0.59 -21.98 -31.73
CA GLY A 227 -0.06 -21.12 -30.68
C GLY A 227 1.01 -20.13 -31.16
N ILE A 228 1.38 -20.12 -32.44
CA ILE A 228 2.29 -19.12 -33.02
C ILE A 228 1.55 -17.81 -33.27
N TYR A 229 2.27 -16.73 -33.53
CA TYR A 229 1.64 -15.47 -33.92
C TYR A 229 0.78 -15.63 -35.17
N ASN A 230 -0.44 -15.09 -35.12
CA ASN A 230 -1.34 -15.12 -36.24
C ASN A 230 -0.94 -14.10 -37.31
N ARG A 231 -1.58 -14.21 -38.47
CA ARG A 231 -1.28 -13.36 -39.64
C ARG A 231 -1.48 -11.86 -39.38
N ALA A 232 -2.48 -11.47 -38.60
CA ALA A 232 -2.74 -10.07 -38.31
C ALA A 232 -1.58 -9.46 -37.49
N PHE A 233 -1.13 -10.19 -36.47
CA PHE A 233 -0.01 -9.76 -35.64
C PHE A 233 1.33 -9.81 -36.40
N PHE A 234 1.52 -10.80 -37.29
CA PHE A 234 2.66 -10.81 -38.21
C PHE A 234 2.74 -9.52 -39.04
N HIS A 235 1.63 -9.07 -39.62
CA HIS A 235 1.61 -7.83 -40.40
C HIS A 235 1.95 -6.59 -39.55
N GLU A 236 1.40 -6.49 -38.34
CA GLU A 236 1.71 -5.40 -37.39
C GLU A 236 3.22 -5.33 -37.08
N ILE A 237 3.83 -6.48 -36.75
CA ILE A 237 5.28 -6.54 -36.48
C ILE A 237 6.08 -6.24 -37.76
N PHE A 238 5.69 -6.80 -38.89
CA PHE A 238 6.42 -6.66 -40.15
C PHE A 238 6.54 -5.19 -40.57
N GLU A 239 5.47 -4.41 -40.50
CA GLU A 239 5.50 -2.97 -40.79
C GLU A 239 6.44 -2.21 -39.83
N ARG A 240 6.38 -2.52 -38.53
CA ARG A 240 7.23 -1.89 -37.53
C ARG A 240 8.72 -2.20 -37.74
N GLU A 241 9.06 -3.46 -38.03
CA GLU A 241 10.46 -3.87 -38.26
C GLU A 241 11.00 -3.27 -39.57
N LEU A 242 10.19 -3.21 -40.63
CA LEU A 242 10.55 -2.51 -41.86
C LEU A 242 10.90 -1.05 -41.61
N ASP A 243 10.07 -0.31 -40.86
CA ASP A 243 10.33 1.09 -40.53
C ASP A 243 11.63 1.28 -39.74
N MET A 244 11.98 0.34 -38.85
CA MET A 244 13.24 0.38 -38.10
C MET A 244 14.44 0.10 -39.00
N ILE A 245 14.34 -0.90 -39.89
CA ILE A 245 15.35 -1.21 -40.91
C ILE A 245 15.64 0.03 -41.77
N TYR A 246 14.61 0.72 -42.26
CA TYR A 246 14.77 1.93 -43.06
C TYR A 246 15.42 3.08 -42.28
N ARG A 247 14.99 3.32 -41.04
CA ARG A 247 15.51 4.41 -40.20
C ARG A 247 16.96 4.19 -39.78
N HIS A 248 17.32 2.98 -39.40
CA HIS A 248 18.63 2.66 -38.82
C HIS A 248 19.62 2.06 -39.84
N LYS A 249 19.19 1.83 -41.08
CA LYS A 249 19.97 1.20 -42.16
C LYS A 249 20.55 -0.16 -41.75
N HIS A 250 19.80 -0.92 -40.95
CA HIS A 250 20.18 -2.27 -40.55
C HIS A 250 19.69 -3.29 -41.59
N PRO A 251 20.49 -4.32 -41.92
CA PRO A 251 20.02 -5.40 -42.79
C PRO A 251 18.97 -6.24 -42.06
N GLY A 252 17.91 -6.63 -42.78
CA GLY A 252 16.88 -7.56 -42.29
C GLY A 252 16.64 -8.69 -43.29
N ALA A 253 16.12 -9.83 -42.79
CA ALA A 253 15.75 -10.99 -43.60
C ALA A 253 14.36 -11.50 -43.19
N LEU A 254 13.58 -11.96 -44.18
CA LEU A 254 12.29 -12.61 -43.98
C LEU A 254 12.35 -14.01 -44.57
N ILE A 255 11.91 -15.01 -43.79
CA ILE A 255 11.82 -16.41 -44.23
C ILE A 255 10.33 -16.77 -44.30
N LEU A 256 9.90 -17.24 -45.47
CA LEU A 256 8.59 -17.87 -45.65
C LEU A 256 8.80 -19.37 -45.75
N LEU A 257 8.08 -20.14 -44.94
CA LEU A 257 8.12 -21.60 -44.89
C LEU A 257 6.74 -22.14 -45.26
N ASP A 258 6.71 -23.21 -46.03
CA ASP A 258 5.49 -23.96 -46.36
C ASP A 258 5.74 -25.47 -46.10
N ILE A 259 4.68 -26.22 -45.83
CA ILE A 259 4.77 -27.67 -45.59
C ILE A 259 4.46 -28.39 -46.89
N ASP A 260 5.49 -28.97 -47.49
CA ASP A 260 5.37 -29.74 -48.72
C ASP A 260 4.35 -30.88 -48.59
N VAL A 261 3.45 -30.98 -49.57
CA VAL A 261 2.52 -32.11 -49.73
C VAL A 261 1.57 -32.31 -48.52
N PHE A 262 1.32 -31.27 -47.71
CA PHE A 262 0.47 -31.35 -46.51
C PHE A 262 -0.95 -31.89 -46.77
N LYS A 263 -1.51 -31.60 -47.96
CA LYS A 263 -2.83 -32.11 -48.37
C LYS A 263 -2.90 -33.64 -48.37
N VAL A 264 -1.84 -34.33 -48.78
CA VAL A 264 -1.82 -35.81 -48.78
C VAL A 264 -1.87 -36.36 -47.36
N ILE A 265 -1.26 -35.66 -46.39
CA ILE A 265 -1.34 -36.05 -44.97
C ILE A 265 -2.79 -35.94 -44.49
N ASN A 266 -3.46 -34.83 -44.79
CA ASN A 266 -4.88 -34.64 -44.44
C ASN A 266 -5.79 -35.68 -45.11
N ASP A 267 -5.57 -35.97 -46.39
CA ASP A 267 -6.40 -36.90 -47.15
C ASP A 267 -6.18 -38.36 -46.70
N ALA A 268 -4.97 -38.73 -46.27
CA ALA A 268 -4.63 -40.09 -45.86
C ALA A 268 -4.92 -40.39 -44.37
N TYR A 269 -4.77 -39.40 -43.49
CA TYR A 269 -4.83 -39.58 -42.03
C TYR A 269 -5.91 -38.75 -41.33
N GLY A 270 -6.62 -37.90 -42.08
CA GLY A 270 -7.65 -37.01 -41.56
C GLY A 270 -7.10 -35.73 -40.94
N HIS A 271 -7.97 -34.71 -40.84
CA HIS A 271 -7.60 -33.37 -40.35
C HIS A 271 -7.04 -33.35 -38.94
N VAL A 272 -7.46 -34.25 -38.05
CA VAL A 272 -6.95 -34.32 -36.68
C VAL A 272 -5.45 -34.62 -36.65
N ILE A 273 -4.97 -35.50 -37.53
CA ILE A 273 -3.52 -35.79 -37.63
C ILE A 273 -2.79 -34.63 -38.29
N GLY A 274 -3.40 -33.98 -39.30
CA GLY A 274 -2.86 -32.75 -39.88
C GLY A 274 -2.64 -31.63 -38.85
N ASP A 275 -3.62 -31.43 -37.97
CA ASP A 275 -3.55 -30.47 -36.87
C ASP A 275 -2.39 -30.74 -35.90
N GLU A 276 -2.15 -32.02 -35.57
CA GLU A 276 -1.02 -32.41 -34.72
C GLU A 276 0.33 -32.22 -35.44
N VAL A 277 0.40 -32.46 -36.75
CA VAL A 277 1.59 -32.15 -37.56
C VAL A 277 1.87 -30.65 -37.55
N LEU A 278 0.85 -29.81 -37.72
CA LEU A 278 0.99 -28.35 -37.65
C LEU A 278 1.52 -27.92 -36.28
N LYS A 279 0.92 -28.38 -35.18
CA LYS A 279 1.41 -28.09 -33.81
C LYS A 279 2.86 -28.51 -33.60
N HIS A 280 3.25 -29.69 -34.09
CA HIS A 280 4.61 -30.21 -33.92
C HIS A 280 5.64 -29.37 -34.68
N ILE A 281 5.33 -29.00 -35.93
CA ILE A 281 6.22 -28.18 -36.75
C ILE A 281 6.33 -26.77 -36.17
N SER A 282 5.21 -26.16 -35.79
CA SER A 282 5.19 -24.84 -35.14
C SER A 282 6.07 -24.79 -33.88
N LYS A 283 6.05 -25.83 -33.04
CA LYS A 283 6.93 -25.94 -31.86
C LYS A 283 8.42 -26.08 -32.17
N LYS A 284 8.80 -26.54 -33.37
CA LYS A 284 10.20 -26.69 -33.80
C LYS A 284 10.75 -25.42 -34.45
N VAL A 285 9.88 -24.56 -34.98
CA VAL A 285 10.25 -23.31 -35.65
C VAL A 285 10.34 -22.13 -34.67
N MET A 286 9.59 -22.18 -33.56
CA MET A 286 9.75 -21.28 -32.40
C MET A 286 10.92 -21.68 -31.52
#